data_AF-A0A1H1UE82-F1
#
_entry.id   AF-A0A1H1UE82-F1
#
_cell.length_a   1.000
_cell.length_b   1.000
_cell.length_c   1.000
_cell.angle_alpha   90.00
_cell.angle_beta   90.00
_cell.angle_gamma   90.00
#
_symmetry.space_group_name_H-M   'P 1'
#
loop_
_entity.id
_entity.type
_entity.pdbx_description
1 polymer ?
#
loop_
_entity_poly.entity_id
_entity_poly.type
_entity_poly.pdbx_seq_one_letter_code
_entity_poly.pdbx_strand_id
1 'polypeptide(L)'
;MTTTEERYIVTADDVIWSEADRWRALLDERNGTDRLELTCRILKITEEAGEVTQAWLGVLGQNPRKGITHTVDDVVGELADVVFTGLVAIASLGADPHEAVTAVAAKAAKYRLSLDTTPADPPGAGT
;
A
#
# COMPACT_ATOMS: atom_id res chain seq x y z
N MET A 1 6.84 10.39 -45.73
CA MET A 1 7.68 9.82 -44.66
C MET A 1 6.86 9.94 -43.38
N THR A 2 6.04 8.94 -43.09
CA THR A 2 5.11 8.94 -41.95
C THR A 2 5.89 8.49 -40.71
N THR A 3 6.15 9.43 -39.81
CA THR A 3 6.66 9.13 -38.46
C THR A 3 5.53 8.46 -37.69
N THR A 4 5.73 7.18 -37.36
CA THR A 4 4.88 6.43 -36.45
C THR A 4 5.14 6.96 -35.04
N GLU A 5 4.24 7.77 -34.52
CA GLU A 5 4.14 8.09 -33.09
C GLU A 5 3.86 6.79 -32.32
N GLU A 6 4.90 6.23 -31.70
CA GLU A 6 4.77 5.21 -30.66
C GLU A 6 4.01 5.84 -29.48
N ARG A 7 2.69 5.66 -29.46
CA ARG A 7 1.90 5.92 -28.26
C ARG A 7 2.32 4.92 -27.19
N TYR A 8 3.14 5.37 -26.24
CA TYR A 8 3.39 4.67 -24.99
C TYR A 8 2.03 4.48 -24.28
N ILE A 9 1.54 3.24 -24.27
CA ILE A 9 0.37 2.89 -23.47
C ILE A 9 0.86 2.90 -22.02
N VAL A 10 0.66 4.01 -21.32
CA VAL A 10 0.79 4.06 -19.86
C VAL A 10 -0.15 3.01 -19.31
N THR A 11 0.40 1.93 -18.77
CA THR A 11 -0.41 0.92 -18.10
C THR A 11 -0.93 1.49 -16.77
N ALA A 12 -2.00 0.93 -16.21
CA ALA A 12 -2.50 1.38 -14.90
C ALA A 12 -1.41 1.26 -13.81
N ASP A 13 -0.51 0.27 -13.94
CA ASP A 13 0.66 0.11 -13.08
C ASP A 13 1.62 1.30 -13.22
N ASP A 14 1.86 1.81 -14.43
CA ASP A 14 2.69 3.01 -14.62
C ASP A 14 2.07 4.25 -13.95
N VAL A 15 0.73 4.32 -13.83
CA VAL A 15 0.04 5.44 -13.18
C VAL A 15 0.35 5.48 -11.69
N ILE A 16 0.23 4.37 -10.97
CA ILE A 16 0.43 4.37 -9.50
C ILE A 16 1.85 4.80 -9.12
N TRP A 17 2.87 4.27 -9.81
CA TRP A 17 4.27 4.60 -9.51
C TRP A 17 4.60 6.06 -9.88
N SER A 18 4.15 6.51 -11.05
CA SER A 18 4.38 7.89 -11.48
C SER A 18 3.63 8.92 -10.62
N GLU A 19 2.45 8.59 -10.11
CA GLU A 19 1.73 9.44 -9.17
C GLU A 19 2.41 9.51 -7.80
N ALA A 20 2.97 8.41 -7.29
CA ALA A 20 3.72 8.45 -6.04
C ALA A 20 4.91 9.42 -6.12
N ASP A 21 5.63 9.42 -7.25
CA ASP A 21 6.72 10.36 -7.51
C ASP A 21 6.24 11.81 -7.64
N ARG A 22 5.13 12.04 -8.35
CA ARG A 22 4.52 13.37 -8.49
C ARG A 22 4.09 13.94 -7.13
N TRP A 23 3.46 13.14 -6.30
CA TRP A 23 3.06 13.55 -4.96
C TRP A 23 4.26 13.83 -4.06
N ARG A 24 5.29 12.98 -4.11
CA ARG A 24 6.55 13.24 -3.40
C ARG A 24 7.17 14.57 -3.84
N ALA A 25 7.23 14.85 -5.15
CA ALA A 25 7.77 16.10 -5.68
C ALA A 25 6.94 17.32 -5.24
N LEU A 26 5.61 17.21 -5.26
CA LEU A 26 4.70 18.25 -4.80
C LEU A 26 4.90 18.55 -3.30
N LEU A 27 5.03 17.52 -2.47
CA LEU A 27 5.29 17.67 -1.04
C LEU A 27 6.67 18.30 -0.77
N ASP A 28 7.69 17.92 -1.55
CA ASP A 28 9.02 18.55 -1.47
C ASP A 28 8.96 20.05 -1.78
N GLU A 29 8.17 20.45 -2.78
CA GLU A 29 7.97 21.86 -3.14
C GLU A 29 7.17 22.63 -2.07
N ARG A 30 6.10 22.02 -1.55
CA ARG A 30 5.14 22.69 -0.65
C ARG A 30 5.62 22.78 0.79
N ASN A 31 6.26 21.72 1.28
CA ASN A 31 6.58 21.55 2.68
C ASN A 31 8.10 21.52 2.92
N GLY A 32 8.88 21.14 1.90
CA GLY A 32 10.30 20.89 2.03
C GLY A 32 10.60 19.44 2.38
N THR A 33 11.90 19.16 2.59
CA THR A 33 12.45 17.81 2.75
C THR A 33 13.21 17.64 4.06
N ASP A 34 12.94 18.48 5.05
CA ASP A 34 13.59 18.36 6.34
C ASP A 34 13.11 17.10 7.10
N ARG A 35 13.80 16.78 8.20
CA ARG A 35 13.47 15.57 8.97
C ARG A 35 12.06 15.59 9.56
N LEU A 36 11.52 16.77 9.87
CA LEU A 36 10.18 16.88 10.41
C LEU A 36 9.16 16.54 9.32
N GLU A 37 9.29 17.12 8.13
CA GLU A 37 8.39 16.85 7.02
C GLU A 37 8.44 15.39 6.56
N LEU A 38 9.64 14.79 6.49
CA LEU A 38 9.77 13.35 6.23
C LEU A 38 9.09 12.50 7.32
N THR A 39 9.19 12.92 8.58
CA THR A 39 8.49 12.25 9.69
C THR A 39 6.98 12.36 9.52
N CYS A 40 6.45 13.52 9.14
CA CYS A 40 5.02 13.71 8.89
C CYS A 40 4.51 12.78 7.78
N ARG A 41 5.26 12.62 6.69
CA ARG A 41 4.90 11.70 5.58
C ARG A 41 4.85 10.23 6.03
N ILE A 42 5.74 9.84 6.95
CA ILE A 42 5.70 8.49 7.55
C ILE A 42 4.49 8.37 8.49
N LEU A 43 4.21 9.40 9.31
CA LEU A 43 3.10 9.38 10.26
C LEU A 43 1.73 9.38 9.58
N LYS A 44 1.61 9.91 8.36
CA LYS A 44 0.40 9.83 7.53
C LYS A 44 -0.10 8.39 7.37
N ILE A 45 0.78 7.40 7.35
CA ILE A 45 0.40 5.97 7.33
C ILE A 45 -0.49 5.60 8.53
N THR A 46 -0.21 6.15 9.71
CA THR A 46 -1.03 5.89 10.91
C THR A 46 -2.40 6.55 10.82
N GLU A 47 -2.49 7.71 10.18
CA GLU A 47 -3.75 8.38 9.90
C GLU A 47 -4.61 7.51 8.98
N GLU A 48 -4.09 7.08 7.82
CA GLU A 48 -4.82 6.23 6.87
C GLU A 48 -5.23 4.88 7.49
N ALA A 49 -4.36 4.25 8.29
CA ALA A 49 -4.70 3.03 9.00
C ALA A 49 -5.83 3.23 10.03
N GLY A 50 -5.93 4.43 10.61
CA GLY A 50 -7.04 4.84 11.44
C GLY A 50 -8.35 4.95 10.65
N GLU A 51 -8.29 5.47 9.42
CA GLU A 51 -9.44 5.58 8.51
C GLU A 51 -9.95 4.20 8.08
N VAL A 52 -9.07 3.26 7.74
CA VAL A 52 -9.42 1.84 7.52
C VAL A 52 -10.18 1.27 8.71
N THR A 53 -9.69 1.52 9.92
CA THR A 53 -10.32 1.05 11.16
C THR A 53 -11.72 1.64 11.31
N GLN A 54 -11.85 2.95 11.07
CA GLN A 54 -13.13 3.65 11.14
C GLN A 54 -14.12 3.09 10.11
N ALA A 55 -13.70 2.90 8.86
CA ALA A 55 -14.52 2.35 7.80
C ALA A 55 -14.98 0.92 8.15
N TRP A 56 -14.08 0.06 8.63
CA TRP A 56 -14.44 -1.32 9.00
C TRP A 56 -15.43 -1.37 10.18
N LEU A 57 -15.23 -0.54 11.21
CA LEU A 57 -16.22 -0.41 12.29
C LEU A 57 -17.57 0.12 11.79
N GLY A 58 -17.53 0.98 10.77
CA GLY A 58 -18.70 1.47 10.06
C GLY A 58 -19.44 0.38 9.29
N VAL A 59 -18.73 -0.55 8.64
CA VAL A 59 -19.30 -1.73 7.97
C VAL A 59 -19.98 -2.66 8.99
N LEU A 60 -19.31 -2.93 10.11
CA LEU A 60 -19.85 -3.79 11.17
C LEU A 60 -21.02 -3.14 11.92
N GLY A 61 -21.21 -1.83 11.77
CA GLY A 61 -22.16 -1.06 12.57
C GLY A 61 -21.84 -1.08 14.07
N GLN A 62 -20.56 -1.19 14.42
CA GLN A 62 -20.11 -1.40 15.81
C GLN A 62 -20.48 -0.25 16.76
N ASN A 63 -20.71 0.96 16.24
CA ASN A 63 -21.22 2.07 17.03
C ASN A 63 -22.76 2.06 17.04
N PRO A 64 -23.43 1.69 18.15
CA PRO A 64 -24.88 1.55 18.19
C PRO A 64 -25.64 2.86 17.95
N ARG A 65 -24.97 4.01 18.11
CA ARG A 65 -25.55 5.34 17.86
C ARG A 65 -25.58 5.71 16.37
N LYS A 66 -24.78 5.04 15.55
CA LYS A 66 -24.62 5.36 14.12
C LYS A 66 -25.13 4.24 13.21
N GLY A 67 -25.20 3.00 13.69
CA GLY A 67 -25.54 1.85 12.86
C GLY A 67 -24.47 1.61 11.79
N ILE A 68 -24.86 0.98 10.67
CA ILE A 68 -23.97 0.76 9.52
C ILE A 68 -23.80 2.08 8.77
N THR A 69 -22.56 2.53 8.63
CA THR A 69 -22.24 3.83 8.00
C THR A 69 -21.33 3.72 6.79
N HIS A 70 -20.70 2.57 6.58
CA HIS A 70 -19.77 2.34 5.48
C HIS A 70 -20.07 1.00 4.81
N THR A 71 -19.54 0.86 3.62
CA THR A 71 -19.55 -0.34 2.79
C THR A 71 -18.17 -0.99 2.79
N VAL A 72 -18.09 -2.24 2.31
CA VAL A 72 -16.79 -2.91 2.11
C VAL A 72 -15.96 -2.15 1.06
N ASP A 73 -16.59 -1.53 0.07
CA ASP A 73 -15.88 -0.74 -0.95
C ASP A 73 -15.19 0.48 -0.34
N ASP A 74 -15.80 1.13 0.66
CA ASP A 74 -15.15 2.21 1.41
C ASP A 74 -13.89 1.70 2.10
N VAL A 75 -13.94 0.51 2.72
CA VAL A 75 -12.77 -0.12 3.36
C VAL A 75 -11.67 -0.44 2.35
N VAL A 76 -12.03 -0.88 1.14
CA VAL A 76 -11.07 -1.12 0.06
C VAL A 76 -10.40 0.20 -0.36
N GLY A 77 -11.16 1.29 -0.43
CA GLY A 77 -10.63 2.64 -0.66
C GLY A 77 -9.59 3.04 0.37
N GLU A 78 -9.94 2.97 1.65
CA GLU A 78 -9.00 3.32 2.74
C GLU A 78 -7.75 2.43 2.74
N LEU A 79 -7.89 1.14 2.43
CA LEU A 79 -6.74 0.24 2.30
C LEU A 79 -5.84 0.65 1.12
N ALA A 80 -6.42 1.12 0.01
CA ALA A 80 -5.66 1.64 -1.12
C ALA A 80 -4.93 2.95 -0.75
N ASP A 81 -5.55 3.82 0.06
CA ASP A 81 -4.92 5.05 0.55
C ASP A 81 -3.72 4.75 1.47
N VAL A 82 -3.82 3.73 2.33
CA VAL A 82 -2.67 3.23 3.11
C VAL A 82 -1.54 2.78 2.18
N VAL A 83 -1.85 2.00 1.14
CA VAL A 83 -0.86 1.51 0.18
C VAL A 83 -0.18 2.67 -0.52
N PHE A 84 -0.94 3.59 -1.11
CA PHE A 84 -0.41 4.73 -1.85
C PHE A 84 0.42 5.67 -0.97
N THR A 85 -0.04 5.94 0.25
CA THR A 85 0.70 6.71 1.25
C THR A 85 2.03 6.05 1.58
N GLY A 86 2.06 4.73 1.70
CA GLY A 86 3.30 3.96 1.87
C GLY A 86 4.29 4.17 0.71
N LEU A 87 3.81 4.20 -0.54
CA LEU A 87 4.65 4.44 -1.71
C LEU A 87 5.28 5.84 -1.68
N VAL A 88 4.47 6.86 -1.40
CA VAL A 88 4.94 8.26 -1.29
C VAL A 88 5.97 8.41 -0.16
N ALA A 89 5.77 7.74 0.97
CA ALA A 89 6.71 7.75 2.08
C ALA A 89 8.05 7.08 1.70
N ILE A 90 8.02 5.95 0.99
CA ILE A 90 9.23 5.29 0.47
C ILE A 90 10.00 6.22 -0.48
N ALA A 91 9.30 6.80 -1.46
CA ALA A 91 9.90 7.75 -2.41
C ALA A 91 10.52 8.96 -1.70
N SER A 92 9.86 9.44 -0.65
CA SER A 92 10.32 10.60 0.14
C SER A 92 11.61 10.29 0.93
N LEU A 93 11.89 9.02 1.21
CA LEU A 93 13.17 8.58 1.80
C LEU A 93 14.27 8.37 0.74
N GLY A 94 13.99 8.65 -0.53
CA GLY A 94 14.93 8.51 -1.64
C GLY A 94 15.10 7.10 -2.19
N ALA A 95 14.19 6.17 -1.84
CA ALA A 95 14.16 4.83 -2.38
C ALA A 95 13.15 4.70 -3.53
N ASP A 96 13.36 3.75 -4.44
CA ASP A 96 12.38 3.40 -5.48
C ASP A 96 11.25 2.55 -4.84
N PRO A 97 9.99 3.04 -4.84
CA PRO A 97 8.86 2.29 -4.29
C PRO A 97 8.58 0.98 -5.02
N HIS A 98 8.75 0.94 -6.34
CA HIS A 98 8.52 -0.25 -7.15
C HIS A 98 9.52 -1.36 -6.78
N GLU A 99 10.81 -1.02 -6.68
CA GLU A 99 11.83 -1.98 -6.24
C GLU A 99 11.58 -2.45 -4.80
N ALA A 100 11.26 -1.53 -3.88
CA ALA A 100 11.03 -1.83 -2.47
C ALA A 100 9.85 -2.80 -2.28
N VAL A 101 8.72 -2.54 -2.92
CA VAL A 101 7.52 -3.40 -2.84
C VAL A 101 7.77 -4.74 -3.53
N THR A 102 8.43 -4.74 -4.69
CA THR A 102 8.81 -5.98 -5.40
C THR A 102 9.68 -6.88 -4.53
N ALA A 103 10.65 -6.30 -3.80
CA ALA A 103 11.49 -7.05 -2.87
C ALA A 103 10.69 -7.69 -1.73
N VAL A 104 9.70 -6.97 -1.18
CA VAL A 104 8.79 -7.51 -0.15
C VAL A 104 7.95 -8.66 -0.71
N ALA A 105 7.37 -8.51 -1.90
CA ALA A 105 6.58 -9.54 -2.55
C ALA A 105 7.43 -10.81 -2.83
N ALA A 106 8.65 -10.63 -3.33
CA ALA A 106 9.59 -11.74 -3.56
C ALA A 106 9.95 -12.47 -2.26
N LYS A 107 10.14 -11.72 -1.16
CA LYS A 107 10.37 -12.31 0.18
C LYS A 107 9.14 -13.10 0.66
N ALA A 108 7.94 -12.56 0.50
CA ALA A 108 6.70 -13.25 0.86
C ALA A 108 6.50 -14.55 0.06
N ALA A 109 6.81 -14.53 -1.25
CA ALA A 109 6.74 -15.72 -2.10
C ALA A 109 7.69 -16.84 -1.64
N LYS A 110 8.90 -16.49 -1.17
CA LYS A 110 9.84 -17.47 -0.59
C LYS A 110 9.26 -18.15 0.66
N TYR A 111 8.62 -17.38 1.54
CA TYR A 111 7.98 -17.95 2.73
C TYR A 111 6.84 -18.91 2.38
N ARG A 112 5.99 -18.53 1.42
CA ARG A 112 4.92 -19.42 0.93
C ARG A 112 5.47 -20.77 0.46
N LEU A 113 6.52 -20.76 -0.36
CA LEU A 113 7.15 -21.98 -0.86
C LEU A 113 7.78 -22.82 0.27
N SER A 114 8.32 -22.19 1.31
CA SER A 114 8.89 -22.92 2.46
C SER A 114 7.82 -23.66 3.28
N LEU A 115 6.61 -23.08 3.40
CA LEU A 115 5.48 -23.72 4.08
C LEU A 115 5.02 -24.98 3.33
N ASP A 116 5.04 -24.95 2.00
CA ASP A 116 4.66 -26.08 1.16
C ASP A 116 5.66 -27.26 1.23
N THR A 117 6.91 -27.00 1.66
CA THR A 117 7.98 -28.02 1.75
C THR A 117 8.16 -28.62 3.15
N THR A 118 7.39 -28.18 4.15
CA THR A 118 7.43 -28.79 5.49
C THR A 118 6.69 -30.13 5.44
N PRO A 119 7.32 -31.28 5.77
CA PRO A 119 6.62 -32.56 5.78
C PRO A 119 5.43 -32.48 6.72
N ALA A 120 4.26 -32.96 6.28
CA ALA A 120 3.14 -33.19 7.17
C ALA A 120 3.63 -34.03 8.36
N ASP A 121 3.24 -33.65 9.59
CA ASP A 121 3.50 -34.45 10.78
C ASP A 121 3.20 -35.93 10.47
N PRO A 122 4.09 -36.88 10.80
CA PRO A 122 3.75 -38.29 10.66
C PRO A 122 2.47 -38.53 11.48
N PRO A 123 1.48 -39.27 10.95
CA PRO A 123 0.25 -39.53 11.67
C PRO A 123 0.59 -40.10 13.04
N GLY A 124 0.10 -39.42 14.08
CA GLY A 124 0.38 -39.74 15.46
C GLY A 124 0.26 -41.24 15.69
N ALA A 125 1.33 -41.82 16.25
CA ALA A 125 1.33 -43.19 16.72
C ALA A 125 0.20 -43.32 17.73
N GLY A 126 -0.91 -43.92 17.28
CA GLY A 126 -1.97 -44.34 18.17
C GLY A 126 -1.44 -45.41 19.12
N THR A 127 -1.63 -45.18 20.41
CA THR A 127 -1.88 -46.21 21.43
C THR A 127 -2.73 -45.58 22.52
#